data_AF-A0A8R1IQ69-F1
#
_entry.id   AF-A0A8R1IQ69-F1
#
_cell.length_a   1.000
_cell.length_b   1.000
_cell.length_c   1.000
_cell.angle_alpha   90.00
_cell.angle_beta   90.00
_cell.angle_gamma   90.00
#
_symmetry.space_group_name_H-M   'P 1'
#
loop_
_entity.id
_entity.type
_entity.pdbx_description
1 polymer ?
#
loop_
_entity_poly.entity_id
_entity_poly.type
_entity_poly.pdbx_seq_one_letter_code
_entity_poly.pdbx_strand_id
1 'polypeptide(L)'
;MKDLLAFVKMGSLDIDENCIVEWRRYGDRLPVIQKNHPNIRNLSISEGLDRIMDYFLEYSDKLDSSCAALSIPRFIGKSAHYILRNFIGDAYSCLLEAKLDVLYAGCSAEYEAEQIRYAQPSNREVTYRMKAIVNCMVKRFSCGASDNFFRGSYAGADLISFLVDIKHHYVNALKYGVPYEEFNSTFYDGLDYHLYI
;
A
#
# COMPACT_ATOMS: atom_id res chain seq x y z
N MET A 1 -5.23 -6.92 -18.67
CA MET A 1 -6.26 -7.55 -17.80
C MET A 1 -5.72 -8.79 -17.08
N LYS A 2 -5.23 -9.82 -17.77
CA LYS A 2 -4.72 -11.07 -17.14
C LYS A 2 -3.61 -10.81 -16.11
N ASP A 3 -2.62 -9.97 -16.44
CA ASP A 3 -1.48 -9.72 -15.56
C ASP A 3 -1.88 -8.97 -14.28
N LEU A 4 -2.82 -8.03 -14.42
CA LEU A 4 -3.39 -7.31 -13.30
C LEU A 4 -4.18 -8.22 -12.37
N LEU A 5 -5.03 -9.09 -12.95
CA LEU A 5 -5.80 -10.07 -12.20
C LEU A 5 -4.88 -11.09 -11.50
N ALA A 6 -3.80 -11.51 -12.15
CA ALA A 6 -2.78 -12.36 -11.56
C ALA A 6 -2.06 -11.67 -10.38
N PHE A 7 -1.71 -10.39 -10.52
CA PHE A 7 -1.07 -9.60 -9.46
C PHE A 7 -1.90 -9.54 -8.18
N VAL A 8 -3.21 -9.33 -8.32
CA VAL A 8 -4.17 -9.30 -7.20
C VAL A 8 -4.76 -10.67 -6.84
N LYS A 9 -4.22 -11.75 -7.43
CA LYS A 9 -4.65 -13.15 -7.21
C LYS A 9 -6.16 -13.40 -7.46
N MET A 10 -6.73 -12.76 -8.47
CA MET A 10 -8.14 -12.87 -8.87
C MET A 10 -8.29 -13.57 -10.22
N GLY A 11 -9.43 -14.23 -10.42
CA GLY A 11 -9.88 -14.76 -11.71
C GLY A 11 -10.85 -13.82 -12.41
N SER A 12 -11.09 -14.04 -13.70
CA SER A 12 -12.11 -13.29 -14.45
C SER A 12 -13.54 -13.53 -13.96
N LEU A 13 -13.78 -14.67 -13.29
CA LEU A 13 -15.09 -15.01 -12.68
C LEU A 13 -15.33 -14.34 -11.33
N ASP A 14 -14.30 -13.67 -10.78
CA ASP A 14 -14.40 -12.92 -9.52
C ASP A 14 -14.82 -11.46 -9.75
N ILE A 15 -15.10 -11.07 -11.01
CA ILE A 15 -15.46 -9.72 -11.42
C ILE A 15 -16.90 -9.72 -11.92
N ASP A 16 -17.71 -8.74 -11.50
CA ASP A 16 -19.01 -8.46 -12.10
C ASP A 16 -18.89 -8.34 -13.64
N GLU A 17 -19.79 -9.00 -14.38
CA GLU A 17 -19.77 -9.01 -15.84
C GLU A 17 -19.90 -7.60 -16.46
N ASN A 18 -20.63 -6.71 -15.80
CA ASN A 18 -20.81 -5.31 -16.20
C ASN A 18 -19.53 -4.48 -15.98
N CYS A 19 -18.59 -5.00 -15.18
CA CYS A 19 -17.31 -4.37 -14.85
C CYS A 19 -16.14 -4.83 -15.73
N ILE A 20 -16.30 -5.90 -16.52
CA ILE A 20 -15.21 -6.49 -17.33
C ILE A 20 -14.69 -5.49 -18.39
N VAL A 21 -15.57 -4.71 -19.01
CA VAL A 21 -15.19 -3.71 -20.02
C VAL A 21 -14.29 -2.63 -19.42
N GLU A 22 -14.59 -2.20 -18.20
CA GLU A 22 -13.79 -1.21 -17.48
C GLU A 22 -12.42 -1.73 -17.06
N TRP A 23 -12.32 -3.01 -16.66
CA TRP A 23 -11.03 -3.68 -16.42
C TRP A 23 -10.17 -3.81 -17.67
N ARG A 24 -10.80 -4.02 -18.83
CA ARG A 24 -10.09 -4.02 -20.11
C ARG A 24 -9.56 -2.63 -20.43
N ARG A 25 -10.39 -1.58 -20.29
CA ARG A 25 -9.99 -0.17 -20.45
C ARG A 25 -8.84 0.22 -19.52
N TYR A 26 -8.84 -0.25 -18.27
CA TYR A 26 -7.71 -0.09 -17.35
C TYR A 26 -6.43 -0.70 -17.95
N GLY A 27 -6.49 -1.98 -18.33
CA GLY A 27 -5.34 -2.68 -18.92
C GLY A 27 -4.78 -2.03 -20.18
N ASP A 28 -5.64 -1.43 -21.01
CA ASP A 28 -5.28 -0.78 -22.26
C ASP A 28 -4.71 0.64 -22.07
N ARG A 29 -4.86 1.23 -20.87
CA ARG A 29 -4.28 2.54 -20.53
C ARG A 29 -2.85 2.45 -20.04
N LEU A 30 -2.44 1.32 -19.46
CA LEU A 30 -1.07 1.09 -19.00
C LEU A 30 -0.02 1.38 -20.10
N PRO A 31 -0.18 0.90 -21.36
CA PRO A 31 0.76 1.18 -22.44
C PRO A 31 0.72 2.65 -22.91
N VAL A 32 -0.43 3.31 -22.85
CA VAL A 32 -0.58 4.73 -23.23
C VAL A 32 0.20 5.62 -22.27
N ILE A 33 0.10 5.36 -20.97
CA ILE A 33 0.83 6.12 -19.96
C ILE A 33 2.33 5.78 -20.03
N GLN A 34 2.71 4.52 -20.22
CA GLN A 34 4.13 4.15 -20.44
C GLN A 34 4.75 4.88 -21.65
N LYS A 35 3.98 5.06 -22.73
CA LYS A 35 4.41 5.83 -23.90
C LYS A 35 4.64 7.32 -23.60
N ASN A 36 3.90 7.89 -22.64
CA ASN A 36 4.06 9.28 -22.21
C ASN A 36 5.28 9.49 -21.29
N HIS A 37 5.84 8.41 -20.73
CA HIS A 37 7.02 8.46 -19.86
C HIS A 37 8.14 7.50 -20.34
N PRO A 38 8.67 7.67 -21.56
CA PRO A 38 9.61 6.72 -22.17
C PRO A 38 10.97 6.64 -21.44
N ASN A 39 11.33 7.67 -20.67
CA ASN A 39 12.62 7.78 -19.99
C ASN A 39 12.58 7.41 -18.51
N ILE A 40 11.52 6.75 -18.00
CA ILE A 40 11.40 6.42 -16.58
C ILE A 40 12.58 5.58 -16.06
N ARG A 41 13.28 4.85 -16.95
CA ARG A 41 14.44 4.02 -16.65
C ARG A 41 15.78 4.77 -16.58
N ASN A 42 15.83 6.03 -17.02
CA ASN A 42 17.04 6.84 -17.14
C ASN A 42 17.03 8.06 -16.20
N LEU A 43 16.30 7.98 -15.11
CA LEU A 43 16.19 9.06 -14.11
C LEU A 43 17.08 8.74 -12.92
N SER A 44 17.49 9.79 -12.18
CA SER A 44 17.98 9.58 -10.83
C SER A 44 16.91 8.87 -9.99
N ILE A 45 17.29 8.15 -8.92
CA ILE A 45 16.33 7.37 -8.14
C ILE A 45 15.17 8.25 -7.62
N SER A 46 15.48 9.46 -7.14
CA SER A 46 14.48 10.44 -6.69
C SER A 46 13.51 10.84 -7.80
N GLU A 47 14.02 11.28 -8.94
CA GLU A 47 13.18 11.70 -10.08
C GLU A 47 12.41 10.53 -10.68
N GLY A 48 12.99 9.33 -10.66
CA GLY A 48 12.34 8.09 -11.08
C GLY A 48 11.16 7.74 -10.19
N LEU A 49 11.35 7.84 -8.87
CA LEU A 49 10.29 7.60 -7.88
C LEU A 49 9.19 8.66 -8.00
N ASP A 50 9.52 9.94 -8.15
CA ASP A 50 8.54 11.01 -8.38
C ASP A 50 7.71 10.77 -9.64
N ARG A 51 8.33 10.36 -10.74
CA ARG A 51 7.56 10.04 -11.96
C ARG A 51 6.74 8.76 -11.86
N ILE A 52 7.22 7.76 -11.11
CA ILE A 52 6.44 6.55 -10.82
C ILE A 52 5.23 6.89 -9.94
N MET A 53 5.37 7.83 -9.01
CA MET A 53 4.28 8.35 -8.20
C MET A 53 3.23 9.06 -9.07
N ASP A 54 3.65 10.04 -9.87
CA ASP A 54 2.75 10.75 -10.80
C ASP A 54 2.02 9.78 -11.74
N TYR A 55 2.73 8.75 -12.19
CA TYR A 55 2.17 7.66 -12.99
C TYR A 55 1.04 6.92 -12.27
N PHE A 56 1.23 6.51 -11.01
CA PHE A 56 0.20 5.81 -10.24
C PHE A 56 -1.02 6.70 -9.97
N LEU A 57 -0.79 7.99 -9.72
CA LEU A 57 -1.84 8.96 -9.44
C LEU A 57 -2.65 9.28 -10.70
N GLU A 58 -1.99 9.65 -11.81
CA GLU A 58 -2.64 9.91 -13.10
C GLU A 58 -3.44 8.69 -13.57
N TYR A 59 -2.89 7.50 -13.36
CA TYR A 59 -3.56 6.26 -13.71
C TYR A 59 -4.79 6.00 -12.85
N SER A 60 -4.71 6.25 -11.54
CA SER A 60 -5.84 6.11 -10.61
C SER A 60 -6.95 7.13 -10.91
N ASP A 61 -6.61 8.40 -11.09
CA ASP A 61 -7.60 9.49 -11.24
C ASP A 61 -8.36 9.42 -12.56
N LYS A 62 -7.74 8.87 -13.61
CA LYS A 62 -8.43 8.66 -14.88
C LYS A 62 -9.48 7.56 -14.82
N LEU A 63 -9.47 6.69 -13.80
CA LEU A 63 -10.52 5.70 -13.62
C LEU A 63 -11.76 6.45 -13.17
N ASP A 64 -12.68 6.77 -14.06
CA ASP A 64 -13.92 7.50 -13.74
C ASP A 64 -15.12 6.60 -14.06
N SER A 65 -15.38 5.67 -13.16
CA SER A 65 -16.46 4.68 -13.26
C SER A 65 -16.88 4.22 -11.87
N SER A 66 -18.18 4.00 -11.70
CA SER A 66 -18.82 3.51 -10.47
C SER A 66 -18.60 2.02 -10.23
N CYS A 67 -17.94 1.33 -11.17
CA CYS A 67 -17.61 -0.08 -11.02
C CYS A 67 -16.70 -0.28 -9.78
N ALA A 68 -17.21 -1.01 -8.79
CA ALA A 68 -16.49 -1.40 -7.58
C ALA A 68 -15.14 -2.06 -7.86
N ALA A 69 -15.04 -2.75 -8.99
CA ALA A 69 -13.82 -3.41 -9.37
C ALA A 69 -12.69 -2.43 -9.77
N LEU A 70 -12.99 -1.15 -10.04
CA LEU A 70 -11.99 -0.12 -10.26
C LEU A 70 -11.57 0.63 -8.98
N SER A 71 -12.35 0.57 -7.90
CA SER A 71 -11.96 1.22 -6.63
C SER A 71 -10.77 0.52 -5.97
N ILE A 72 -10.57 -0.79 -6.21
CA ILE A 72 -9.40 -1.54 -5.73
C ILE A 72 -8.09 -1.05 -6.37
N PRO A 73 -7.94 -1.02 -7.71
CA PRO A 73 -6.76 -0.41 -8.33
C PRO A 73 -6.51 1.04 -7.89
N ARG A 74 -7.56 1.86 -7.71
CA ARG A 74 -7.43 3.22 -7.17
C ARG A 74 -6.86 3.20 -5.75
N PHE A 75 -7.38 2.36 -4.87
CA PHE A 75 -6.88 2.21 -3.50
C PHE A 75 -5.40 1.82 -3.49
N ILE A 76 -5.00 0.82 -4.28
CA ILE A 76 -3.60 0.37 -4.39
C ILE A 76 -2.72 1.51 -4.92
N GLY A 77 -3.13 2.18 -6.00
CA GLY A 77 -2.38 3.28 -6.61
C GLY A 77 -2.21 4.47 -5.67
N LYS A 78 -3.30 4.91 -5.03
CA LYS A 78 -3.29 6.02 -4.06
C LYS A 78 -2.47 5.69 -2.82
N SER A 79 -2.58 4.47 -2.30
CA SER A 79 -1.76 3.99 -1.17
C SER A 79 -0.28 3.98 -1.55
N ALA A 80 0.08 3.40 -2.69
CA ALA A 80 1.47 3.33 -3.16
C ALA A 80 2.07 4.74 -3.36
N HIS A 81 1.31 5.65 -3.97
CA HIS A 81 1.68 7.05 -4.12
C HIS A 81 1.94 7.71 -2.75
N TYR A 82 1.02 7.57 -1.80
CA TYR A 82 1.16 8.12 -0.45
C TYR A 82 2.39 7.57 0.29
N ILE A 83 2.59 6.25 0.23
CA ILE A 83 3.73 5.56 0.85
C ILE A 83 5.05 6.10 0.29
N LEU A 84 5.18 6.14 -1.04
CA LEU A 84 6.41 6.60 -1.70
C LEU A 84 6.72 8.06 -1.35
N ARG A 85 5.71 8.94 -1.37
CA ARG A 85 5.89 10.36 -1.04
C ARG A 85 6.42 10.56 0.38
N ASN A 86 5.94 9.74 1.32
CA ASN A 86 6.36 9.80 2.72
C ASN A 86 7.75 9.18 2.97
N PHE A 87 8.28 8.40 2.02
CA PHE A 87 9.63 7.87 2.10
C PHE A 87 10.66 8.65 1.30
N ILE A 88 10.29 9.68 0.55
CA ILE A 88 11.23 10.55 -0.18
C ILE A 88 11.78 11.63 0.74
N GLY A 89 13.05 12.03 0.53
CA GLY A 89 13.75 13.04 1.34
C GLY A 89 14.46 12.42 2.54
N ASP A 90 14.33 13.04 3.73
CA ASP A 90 15.07 12.63 4.94
C ASP A 90 14.75 11.18 5.38
N ALA A 91 13.52 10.73 5.15
CA ALA A 91 13.11 9.35 5.39
C ALA A 91 13.83 8.36 4.44
N TYR A 92 14.13 8.78 3.21
CA TYR A 92 14.87 7.96 2.24
C TYR A 92 16.31 7.74 2.69
N SER A 93 17.00 8.82 3.10
CA SER A 93 18.35 8.74 3.64
C SER A 93 18.39 7.87 4.90
N CYS A 94 17.38 8.02 5.77
CA CYS A 94 17.22 7.18 6.96
C CYS A 94 17.04 5.69 6.62
N LEU A 95 16.21 5.36 5.61
CA LEU A 95 16.04 3.99 5.12
C LEU A 95 17.36 3.39 4.60
N LEU A 96 18.19 4.17 3.93
CA LEU A 96 19.48 3.71 3.38
C LEU A 96 20.53 3.44 4.47
N GLU A 97 20.52 4.21 5.55
CA GLU A 97 21.42 4.01 6.70
C GLU A 97 20.92 2.92 7.64
N ALA A 98 19.61 2.69 7.67
CA ALA A 98 18.98 1.69 8.50
C ALA A 98 19.30 0.26 8.03
N LYS A 99 19.68 -0.60 8.98
CA LYS A 99 19.70 -2.06 8.77
C LYS A 99 18.28 -2.62 8.86
N LEU A 100 17.44 -2.27 7.88
CA LEU A 100 15.99 -2.55 7.89
C LEU A 100 15.67 -4.02 8.13
N ASP A 101 16.39 -4.94 7.49
CA ASP A 101 16.17 -6.37 7.66
C ASP A 101 16.45 -6.84 9.10
N VAL A 102 17.49 -6.29 9.72
CA VAL A 102 17.88 -6.60 11.12
C VAL A 102 16.86 -6.02 12.08
N LEU A 103 16.43 -4.77 11.85
CA LEU A 103 15.41 -4.11 12.65
C LEU A 103 14.07 -4.84 12.55
N TYR A 104 13.66 -5.22 11.34
CA TYR A 104 12.44 -5.98 11.10
C TYR A 104 12.50 -7.35 11.78
N ALA A 105 13.59 -8.10 11.62
CA ALA A 105 13.75 -9.41 12.25
C ALA A 105 13.72 -9.31 13.78
N GLY A 106 14.43 -8.34 14.37
CA GLY A 106 14.45 -8.11 15.81
C GLY A 106 13.07 -7.71 16.36
N CYS A 107 12.40 -6.76 15.72
CA CYS A 107 11.06 -6.32 16.12
C CYS A 107 9.98 -7.39 15.92
N SER A 108 10.12 -8.23 14.89
CA SER A 108 9.23 -9.38 14.68
C SER A 108 9.39 -10.42 15.79
N ALA A 109 10.63 -10.76 16.15
CA ALA A 109 10.91 -11.72 17.22
C ALA A 109 10.41 -11.23 18.60
N GLU A 110 10.51 -9.93 18.86
CA GLU A 110 10.01 -9.29 20.07
C GLU A 110 8.48 -9.34 20.16
N TYR A 111 7.78 -8.98 19.07
CA TYR A 111 6.33 -9.12 19.00
C TYR A 111 5.89 -10.57 19.27
N GLU A 112 6.56 -11.54 18.67
CA GLU A 112 6.26 -12.97 18.87
C GLU A 112 6.51 -13.41 20.31
N ALA A 113 7.60 -12.96 20.94
CA ALA A 113 7.90 -13.23 22.34
C ALA A 113 6.85 -12.62 23.29
N GLU A 114 6.35 -11.42 23.00
CA GLU A 114 5.28 -10.77 23.77
C GLU A 114 3.94 -11.51 23.62
N GLN A 115 3.59 -11.95 22.42
CA GLN A 115 2.39 -12.76 22.18
C GLN A 115 2.43 -14.09 22.93
N ILE A 116 3.59 -14.75 22.96
CA ILE A 116 3.80 -15.98 23.73
C ILE A 116 3.68 -15.73 25.24
N ARG A 117 4.18 -14.59 25.73
CA ARG A 117 4.13 -14.22 27.16
C ARG A 117 2.74 -13.80 27.65
N TYR A 118 1.94 -13.16 26.79
CA TYR A 118 0.65 -12.57 27.20
C TYR A 118 -0.58 -13.29 26.62
N ALA A 119 -0.40 -14.42 25.93
CA ALA A 119 -1.42 -15.39 25.53
C ALA A 119 -2.81 -14.77 25.26
N GLN A 120 -2.91 -13.90 24.26
CA GLN A 120 -4.18 -13.43 23.72
C GLN A 120 -4.40 -14.13 22.37
N PRO A 121 -5.11 -15.27 22.33
CA PRO A 121 -5.47 -15.92 21.08
C PRO A 121 -6.61 -15.12 20.47
N SER A 122 -6.28 -14.11 19.70
CA SER A 122 -7.17 -13.66 18.64
C SER A 122 -6.33 -13.41 17.41
N ASN A 123 -6.78 -13.96 16.28
CA ASN A 123 -6.29 -13.68 14.93
C ASN A 123 -6.51 -12.21 14.54
N ARG A 124 -6.13 -11.25 15.39
CA ARG A 124 -6.29 -9.82 15.16
C ARG A 124 -5.26 -9.38 14.13
N GLU A 125 -5.72 -9.46 12.89
CA GLU A 125 -5.34 -8.76 11.67
C GLU A 125 -3.84 -8.65 11.41
N VAL A 126 -3.42 -9.18 10.26
CA VAL A 126 -2.09 -8.97 9.65
C VAL A 126 -1.66 -7.50 9.78
N THR A 127 -2.62 -6.58 9.64
CA THR A 127 -2.48 -5.14 9.89
C THR A 127 -1.88 -4.80 11.26
N TYR A 128 -2.46 -5.32 12.34
CA TYR A 128 -2.07 -4.98 13.71
C TYR A 128 -0.64 -5.45 14.00
N ARG A 129 -0.32 -6.70 13.62
CA ARG A 129 1.05 -7.24 13.73
C ARG A 129 2.03 -6.34 12.98
N MET A 130 1.71 -5.96 11.74
CA MET A 130 2.59 -5.12 10.93
C MET A 130 2.79 -3.73 11.55
N LYS A 131 1.72 -3.09 12.04
CA LYS A 131 1.80 -1.79 12.73
C LYS A 131 2.63 -1.86 14.02
N ALA A 132 2.52 -2.95 14.79
CA ALA A 132 3.34 -3.17 15.99
C ALA A 132 4.83 -3.32 15.66
N ILE A 133 5.17 -4.06 14.60
CA ILE A 133 6.55 -4.20 14.11
C ILE A 133 7.09 -2.84 13.66
N VAL A 134 6.31 -2.09 12.87
CA VAL A 134 6.66 -0.73 12.43
C VAL A 134 6.92 0.20 13.62
N ASN A 135 6.09 0.18 14.65
CA ASN A 135 6.31 0.98 15.87
C ASN A 135 7.65 0.68 16.52
N CYS A 136 8.00 -0.60 16.65
CA CYS A 136 9.28 -1.01 17.20
C CYS A 136 10.45 -0.54 16.32
N MET A 137 10.33 -0.66 15.00
CA MET A 137 11.38 -0.21 14.07
C MET A 137 11.58 1.30 14.12
N VAL A 138 10.50 2.08 14.12
CA VAL A 138 10.54 3.54 14.19
C VAL A 138 11.21 4.03 15.47
N LYS A 139 10.88 3.41 16.62
CA LYS A 139 11.53 3.72 17.91
C LYS A 139 13.03 3.41 17.93
N ARG A 140 13.52 2.59 17.00
CA ARG A 140 14.91 2.14 16.91
C ARG A 140 15.69 2.81 15.78
N PHE A 141 15.06 3.64 14.95
CA PHE A 141 15.81 4.47 14.02
C PHE A 141 16.62 5.51 14.76
N SER A 142 17.89 5.59 14.40
CA SER A 142 18.82 6.61 14.88
C SER A 142 18.71 7.93 14.11
N CYS A 143 18.01 7.93 12.98
CA CYS A 143 17.76 9.09 12.13
C CYS A 143 16.38 9.67 12.43
N GLY A 144 16.33 10.99 12.69
CA GLY A 144 15.15 11.72 13.20
C GLY A 144 13.96 11.88 12.24
N ALA A 145 13.70 10.90 11.38
CA ALA A 145 12.64 10.92 10.35
C ALA A 145 11.31 10.36 10.87
N SER A 146 10.89 10.68 12.10
CA SER A 146 9.83 9.92 12.79
C SER A 146 8.49 9.92 12.06
N ASP A 147 8.01 11.08 11.59
CA ASP A 147 6.58 11.23 11.29
C ASP A 147 6.23 10.76 9.87
N ASN A 148 7.00 11.17 8.87
CA ASN A 148 6.79 10.71 7.49
C ASN A 148 7.05 9.21 7.37
N PHE A 149 8.10 8.71 8.03
CA PHE A 149 8.37 7.27 8.05
C PHE A 149 7.19 6.51 8.69
N PHE A 150 6.69 6.99 9.83
CA PHE A 150 5.55 6.38 10.51
C PHE A 150 4.31 6.33 9.61
N ARG A 151 3.94 7.46 9.00
CA ARG A 151 2.79 7.57 8.09
C ARG A 151 2.93 6.62 6.88
N GLY A 152 4.09 6.63 6.22
CA GLY A 152 4.39 5.77 5.09
C GLY A 152 4.36 4.29 5.46
N SER A 153 4.96 3.91 6.58
CA SER A 153 4.97 2.52 7.05
C SER A 153 3.61 2.02 7.53
N TYR A 154 2.79 2.86 8.15
CA TYR A 154 1.43 2.50 8.56
C TYR A 154 0.53 2.28 7.35
N ALA A 155 0.55 3.19 6.38
CA ALA A 155 -0.16 3.00 5.12
C ALA A 155 0.34 1.74 4.37
N GLY A 156 1.64 1.44 4.44
CA GLY A 156 2.22 0.21 3.93
C GLY A 156 1.70 -1.05 4.64
N ALA A 157 1.59 -1.03 5.97
CA ALA A 157 1.02 -2.13 6.75
C ALA A 157 -0.44 -2.40 6.39
N ASP A 158 -1.24 -1.34 6.23
CA ASP A 158 -2.62 -1.43 5.76
C ASP A 158 -2.72 -1.99 4.34
N LEU A 159 -1.88 -1.51 3.41
CA LEU A 159 -1.83 -2.01 2.04
C LEU A 159 -1.42 -3.49 1.97
N ILE A 160 -0.41 -3.91 2.72
CA ILE A 160 0.01 -5.31 2.72
C ILE A 160 -1.06 -6.20 3.33
N SER A 161 -1.68 -5.77 4.44
CA SER A 161 -2.80 -6.50 5.02
C SER A 161 -3.95 -6.65 4.03
N PHE A 162 -4.28 -5.57 3.32
CA PHE A 162 -5.26 -5.58 2.23
C PHE A 162 -4.86 -6.60 1.13
N LEU A 163 -3.60 -6.65 0.71
CA LEU A 163 -3.12 -7.60 -0.33
C LEU A 163 -3.09 -9.06 0.14
N VAL A 164 -2.81 -9.30 1.42
CA VAL A 164 -2.73 -10.65 2.00
C VAL A 164 -4.13 -11.26 2.14
N ASP A 165 -5.14 -10.46 2.49
CA ASP A 165 -6.51 -10.93 2.70
C ASP A 165 -7.50 -10.46 1.61
N ILE A 166 -6.97 -10.16 0.42
CA ILE A 166 -7.75 -9.57 -0.68
C ILE A 166 -8.94 -10.44 -1.10
N LYS A 167 -8.86 -11.77 -0.96
CA LYS A 167 -9.98 -12.65 -1.34
C LYS A 167 -11.15 -12.54 -0.37
N HIS A 168 -10.90 -12.51 0.94
CA HIS A 168 -11.96 -12.58 1.94
C HIS A 168 -12.72 -11.26 2.07
N HIS A 169 -12.06 -10.14 1.80
CA HIS A 169 -12.68 -8.81 1.78
C HIS A 169 -13.41 -8.46 0.47
N TYR A 170 -12.99 -9.02 -0.68
CA TYR A 170 -13.40 -8.45 -1.97
C TYR A 170 -14.16 -9.34 -2.93
N VAL A 171 -14.15 -10.66 -2.79
CA VAL A 171 -14.95 -11.49 -3.70
C VAL A 171 -16.42 -11.07 -3.68
N ASN A 172 -16.94 -10.64 -2.52
CA ASN A 172 -18.30 -10.11 -2.41
C ASN A 172 -18.43 -8.69 -2.98
N ALA A 173 -17.53 -7.76 -2.66
CA ALA A 173 -17.58 -6.39 -3.19
C ALA A 173 -17.48 -6.36 -4.73
N LEU A 174 -16.67 -7.25 -5.30
CA LEU A 174 -16.46 -7.38 -6.74
C LEU A 174 -17.58 -8.14 -7.46
N LYS A 175 -18.17 -9.14 -6.83
CA LYS A 175 -19.33 -9.87 -7.39
C LYS A 175 -20.64 -9.12 -7.28
N TYR A 176 -20.79 -8.25 -6.27
CA TYR A 176 -22.04 -7.52 -6.01
C TYR A 176 -21.94 -6.02 -6.35
N GLY A 177 -20.85 -5.58 -6.98
CA GLY A 177 -20.71 -4.20 -7.45
C GLY A 177 -20.68 -3.14 -6.34
N VAL A 178 -20.24 -3.49 -5.13
CA VAL A 178 -20.16 -2.56 -3.99
C VAL A 178 -18.80 -1.85 -3.96
N PRO A 179 -18.73 -0.52 -4.14
CA PRO A 179 -17.46 0.21 -4.13
C PRO A 179 -16.70 0.02 -2.82
N TYR A 180 -15.38 -0.18 -2.93
CA TYR A 180 -14.52 -0.12 -1.76
C TYR A 180 -14.24 1.33 -1.35
N GLU A 181 -14.10 1.55 -0.05
CA GLU A 181 -13.74 2.86 0.49
C GLU A 181 -12.44 3.36 -0.15
N GLU A 182 -12.45 4.63 -0.54
CA GLU A 182 -11.29 5.28 -1.11
C GLU A 182 -10.18 5.38 -0.04
N PHE A 183 -8.93 5.25 -0.47
CA PHE A 183 -7.79 5.47 0.42
C PHE A 183 -7.87 6.87 1.03
N ASN A 184 -8.02 6.95 2.36
CA ASN A 184 -8.12 8.21 3.08
C ASN A 184 -6.77 8.63 3.67
N SER A 185 -6.04 9.51 2.98
CA SER A 185 -4.74 10.01 3.47
C SER A 185 -4.85 10.79 4.77
N THR A 186 -5.97 11.49 5.00
CA THR A 186 -6.16 12.34 6.19
C THR A 186 -6.16 11.55 7.49
N PHE A 187 -6.53 10.26 7.43
CA PHE A 187 -6.42 9.36 8.58
C PHE A 187 -4.97 9.25 9.08
N TYR A 188 -4.02 9.11 8.17
CA TYR A 188 -2.60 8.97 8.50
C TYR A 188 -1.96 10.32 8.83
N ASP A 189 -2.38 11.38 8.14
CA ASP A 189 -1.90 12.74 8.42
C ASP A 189 -2.31 13.20 9.83
N GLY A 190 -3.46 12.72 10.33
CA GLY A 190 -3.98 12.98 11.68
C GLY A 190 -3.45 12.08 12.79
N LEU A 191 -2.53 11.14 12.51
CA LEU A 191 -1.82 10.37 13.54
C LEU A 191 -0.77 11.25 14.24
N ASP A 192 -1.19 12.33 14.90
CA ASP A 192 -0.34 13.16 15.74
C ASP A 192 -0.24 12.58 17.15
N TYR A 193 1.00 12.35 17.63
CA TYR A 193 1.51 12.20 19.02
C TYR A 193 0.77 11.31 20.06
N HIS A 194 -0.42 10.76 19.78
CA HIS A 194 -1.25 10.08 20.78
C HIS A 194 -1.04 8.56 20.89
N LEU A 195 -0.08 7.99 20.14
CA LEU A 195 0.34 6.59 20.32
C LEU A 195 1.52 6.43 21.30
N TYR A 196 1.88 7.50 22.02
CA TYR A 196 2.73 7.45 23.20
C TYR A 196 1.89 7.40 24.49
N ILE A 197 1.21 6.28 24.74
CA ILE A 197 0.83 5.88 26.10
C ILE A 197 1.19 4.41 26.28
#